data_AF-A0AB34TA13-F1
#
_entry.id   AF-A0AB34TA13-F1
#
_cell.length_a   1.000
_cell.length_b   1.000
_cell.length_c   1.000
_cell.angle_alpha   90.00
_cell.angle_beta   90.00
_cell.angle_gamma   90.00
#
_symmetry.space_group_name_H-M   'P 1'
#
loop_
_entity.id
_entity.type
_entity.pdbx_description
1 polymer ?
#
loop_
_entity_poly.entity_id
_entity_poly.type
_entity_poly.pdbx_seq_one_letter_code
_entity_poly.pdbx_strand_id
1 'polypeptide(L)'
;MRVIGANGVGKSTLLKIMARRIKSTSGSVNVFGDVSYMEQRRTDPEIHTIGDYLFSVAQAGIARLRKRIATMESTLDSANTAQMESYSQLLADYADLGGYRMEAEMSKSTQDVLGSSYQASRISNWTACRAASRKCCC
;
A
#
# COMPACT_ATOMS: atom_id res chain seq x y z
N MET A 1 22.28 8.42 -3.92
CA MET A 1 23.28 7.83 -2.99
C MET A 1 22.96 6.34 -2.83
N ARG A 2 23.97 5.46 -2.82
CA ARG A 2 23.79 4.00 -2.68
C ARG A 2 24.65 3.50 -1.53
N VAL A 3 24.06 2.74 -0.60
CA VAL A 3 24.75 2.15 0.55
C VAL A 3 24.90 0.64 0.32
N ILE A 4 26.14 0.14 0.28
CA ILE A 4 26.45 -1.28 0.03
C ILE A 4 27.37 -1.77 1.16
N GLY A 5 27.14 -2.98 1.66
CA GLY A 5 27.96 -3.60 2.70
C GLY A 5 27.36 -4.93 3.17
N ALA A 6 28.13 -5.76 3.86
CA ALA A 6 27.70 -7.08 4.33
C ALA A 6 26.47 -7.03 5.26
N ASN A 7 25.75 -8.15 5.40
CA ASN A 7 24.66 -8.23 6.39
C ASN A 7 25.24 -8.03 7.80
N GLY A 8 24.57 -7.22 8.62
CA GLY A 8 25.02 -6.91 9.98
C GLY A 8 25.86 -5.64 10.16
N VAL A 9 26.36 -5.00 9.09
CA VAL A 9 27.18 -3.76 9.21
C VAL A 9 26.38 -2.49 9.59
N GLY A 10 25.11 -2.64 9.98
CA GLY A 10 24.29 -1.51 10.43
C GLY A 10 23.65 -0.66 9.33
N LYS A 11 23.60 -1.11 8.07
CA LYS A 11 22.94 -0.37 6.97
C LYS A 11 21.50 0.04 7.29
N SER A 12 20.71 -0.89 7.83
CA SER A 12 19.33 -0.61 8.24
C SER A 12 19.28 0.35 9.42
N THR A 13 20.26 0.30 10.32
CA THR A 13 20.40 1.25 11.43
C THR A 13 20.69 2.66 10.92
N LEU A 14 21.61 2.79 9.97
CA LEU A 14 21.93 4.07 9.33
C LEU A 14 20.71 4.67 8.63
N LEU A 15 19.97 3.86 7.86
CA LEU A 15 18.74 4.31 7.19
C LEU A 15 17.66 4.74 8.21
N LYS A 16 17.51 4.02 9.33
CA LYS A 16 16.58 4.41 10.40
C LYS A 16 16.97 5.71 11.09
N ILE A 17 18.26 5.98 11.26
CA ILE A 17 18.75 7.25 11.81
C ILE A 17 18.46 8.41 10.84
N MET A 18 18.75 8.23 9.54
CA MET A 18 18.41 9.24 8.52
C MET A 18 16.90 9.48 8.40
N ALA A 19 16.10 8.43 8.58
CA ALA A 19 14.64 8.52 8.64
C ALA A 19 14.11 9.03 9.99
N ARG A 20 14.97 9.49 10.91
CA ARG A 20 14.63 9.97 12.27
C ARG A 20 13.85 8.96 13.13
N ARG A 21 13.91 7.66 12.82
CA ARG A 21 13.29 6.59 13.62
C ARG A 21 14.14 6.11 14.79
N ILE A 22 15.44 6.36 14.75
CA ILE A 22 16.38 6.07 15.83
C ILE A 22 17.24 7.32 16.05
N LYS A 23 17.44 7.72 17.30
CA LYS A 23 18.34 8.83 17.66
C LYS A 23 19.79 8.35 17.58
N SER A 24 20.68 9.17 17.02
CA SER A 24 22.11 8.89 17.06
C SER A 24 22.63 8.92 18.50
N THR A 25 23.53 8.01 18.84
CA THR A 25 24.19 7.99 20.16
C THR A 25 25.13 9.18 20.34
N SER A 26 25.74 9.65 19.25
CA SER A 26 26.58 10.84 19.20
C SER A 26 26.57 11.43 17.79
N GLY A 27 27.00 12.69 17.64
CA GLY A 27 26.98 13.43 16.37
C GLY A 27 25.62 14.03 16.03
N SER A 28 25.56 14.80 14.94
CA SER A 28 24.36 15.47 14.44
C SER A 28 23.93 14.94 13.07
N VAL A 29 22.61 14.85 12.86
CA VAL A 29 22.01 14.43 11.59
C VAL A 29 21.02 15.50 11.16
N ASN A 30 21.39 16.27 10.13
CA ASN A 30 20.53 17.30 9.54
C ASN A 30 19.92 16.75 8.26
N VAL A 31 18.59 16.80 8.17
CA VAL A 31 17.85 16.38 6.98
C VAL A 31 16.96 17.53 6.55
N PHE A 32 17.08 17.91 5.28
CA PHE A 32 16.31 18.97 4.64
C PHE A 32 15.27 18.36 3.72
N GLY A 33 14.02 18.83 3.82
CA GLY A 33 12.88 18.31 3.06
C GLY A 33 12.22 17.07 3.69
N ASP A 34 11.27 16.50 2.95
CA ASP A 34 10.50 15.34 3.39
C ASP A 34 11.26 14.03 3.18
N VAL A 35 11.22 13.15 4.19
CA VAL A 35 11.89 11.84 4.16
C VAL A 35 10.84 10.74 4.19
N SER A 36 10.79 9.93 3.14
CA SER A 36 9.99 8.70 3.10
C SER A 36 10.86 7.49 3.39
N TYR A 37 10.39 6.62 4.29
CA TYR A 37 11.11 5.41 4.69
C TYR A 37 10.17 4.19 4.62
N MET A 38 10.63 3.14 3.96
CA MET A 38 9.92 1.86 3.85
C MET A 38 10.63 0.80 4.68
N GLU A 39 9.88 0.12 5.55
CA GLU A 39 10.43 -0.97 6.35
C GLU A 39 10.69 -2.21 5.51
N GLN A 40 11.82 -2.86 5.78
CA GLN A 40 12.23 -4.08 5.07
C GLN A 40 11.29 -5.26 5.37
N ARG A 41 10.67 -5.29 6.55
CA ARG A 41 9.62 -6.25 6.90
C ARG A 41 8.50 -5.50 7.59
N ARG A 42 7.32 -5.52 6.95
CA ARG A 42 6.06 -5.09 7.55
C ARG A 42 5.21 -6.35 7.67
N THR A 43 4.93 -6.78 8.90
CA THR A 43 4.02 -7.90 9.14
C THR A 43 2.68 -7.29 9.52
N ASP A 44 1.76 -7.25 8.57
CA ASP A 44 0.42 -6.74 8.81
C ASP A 44 -0.55 -7.91 8.61
N PRO A 45 -1.10 -8.48 9.70
CA PRO A 45 -1.85 -9.74 9.64
C PRO A 45 -3.16 -9.61 8.83
N GLU A 46 -3.68 -8.39 8.66
CA GLU A 46 -4.91 -8.10 7.91
C GLU A 46 -4.67 -7.84 6.41
N ILE A 47 -3.40 -7.79 5.95
CA ILE A 47 -3.07 -7.45 4.57
C ILE A 47 -2.86 -8.73 3.75
N HIS A 48 -3.88 -9.10 2.98
CA HIS A 48 -3.87 -10.33 2.19
C HIS A 48 -3.46 -10.13 0.72
N THR A 49 -3.55 -8.90 0.19
CA THR A 49 -3.19 -8.60 -1.22
C THR A 49 -2.21 -7.43 -1.33
N ILE A 50 -1.51 -7.36 -2.47
CA ILE A 50 -0.64 -6.21 -2.82
C ILE A 50 -1.49 -4.93 -2.90
N GLY A 51 -2.74 -5.05 -3.36
CA GLY A 51 -3.66 -3.92 -3.41
C GLY A 51 -3.97 -3.37 -2.03
N ASP A 52 -4.32 -4.23 -1.07
CA ASP A 52 -4.59 -3.79 0.31
C ASP A 52 -3.35 -3.18 0.96
N TYR A 53 -2.16 -3.72 0.64
CA TYR A 53 -0.90 -3.14 1.06
C TYR A 53 -0.75 -1.71 0.53
N LEU A 54 -0.87 -1.50 -0.78
CA LEU A 54 -0.68 -0.20 -1.41
C LEU A 54 -1.69 0.84 -0.89
N PHE A 55 -2.95 0.45 -0.67
CA PHE A 55 -3.97 1.32 -0.07
C PHE A 55 -3.64 1.68 1.39
N SER A 56 -3.09 0.76 2.17
CA SER A 56 -2.70 1.02 3.57
C SER A 56 -1.59 2.08 3.71
N VAL A 57 -0.75 2.24 2.68
CA VAL A 57 0.38 3.20 2.69
C VAL A 57 0.06 4.51 1.98
N ALA A 58 -0.82 4.49 0.97
CA ALA A 58 -1.04 5.65 0.11
C ALA A 58 -1.88 6.75 0.78
N GLN A 59 -3.06 6.42 1.34
CA GLN A 59 -3.89 7.37 2.09
C GLN A 59 -4.84 6.64 3.04
N ALA A 60 -4.71 6.90 4.35
CA ALA A 60 -5.56 6.30 5.37
C ALA A 60 -7.06 6.61 5.17
N GLY A 61 -7.40 7.78 4.62
CA GLY A 61 -8.78 8.18 4.32
C GLY A 61 -9.42 7.30 3.23
N ILE A 62 -8.74 7.15 2.10
CA ILE A 62 -9.22 6.31 0.98
C ILE A 62 -9.31 4.84 1.40
N ALA A 63 -8.32 4.33 2.14
CA ALA A 63 -8.33 2.96 2.65
C ALA A 63 -9.54 2.69 3.57
N ARG A 64 -9.88 3.65 4.44
CA ARG A 64 -11.04 3.55 5.33
C ARG A 64 -12.35 3.54 4.54
N LEU A 65 -12.53 4.43 3.57
CA LEU A 65 -13.74 4.47 2.75
C LEU A 65 -13.91 3.19 1.94
N ARG A 66 -12.84 2.67 1.35
CA ARG A 66 -12.84 1.39 0.64
C ARG A 66 -13.30 0.23 1.51
N LYS A 67 -12.82 0.13 2.76
CA LYS A 67 -13.26 -0.92 3.70
C LYS A 67 -14.76 -0.81 4.02
N ARG A 68 -15.27 0.42 4.18
CA ARG A 68 -16.71 0.69 4.42
C ARG A 68 -17.56 0.32 3.21
N ILE A 69 -17.14 0.68 2.00
CA ILE A 69 -17.81 0.32 0.74
C ILE A 69 -17.93 -1.21 0.63
N ALA A 70 -16.83 -1.95 0.80
CA ALA A 70 -16.83 -3.41 0.74
C ALA A 70 -17.74 -4.08 1.81
N THR A 71 -17.83 -3.46 3.00
CA THR A 71 -18.72 -3.96 4.07
C THR A 71 -20.19 -3.72 3.74
N MET A 72 -20.52 -2.57 3.15
CA MET A 72 -21.90 -2.30 2.73
C MET A 72 -22.30 -3.17 1.56
N GLU A 73 -21.41 -3.41 0.61
CA GLU A 73 -21.63 -4.31 -0.54
C GLU A 73 -22.08 -5.70 -0.13
N SER A 74 -21.51 -6.28 0.94
CA SER A 74 -21.93 -7.60 1.42
C SER A 74 -23.32 -7.63 2.07
N THR A 75 -23.92 -6.46 2.30
CA THR A 75 -25.26 -6.31 2.90
C THR A 75 -26.29 -5.73 1.94
N LEU A 76 -25.92 -5.49 0.67
CA LEU A 76 -26.78 -4.84 -0.33
C LEU A 76 -28.01 -5.66 -0.71
N ASP A 77 -27.92 -6.99 -0.68
CA ASP A 77 -29.04 -7.89 -1.04
C ASP A 77 -30.29 -7.70 -0.14
N SER A 78 -30.10 -7.17 1.07
CA SER A 78 -31.17 -6.86 2.03
C SER A 78 -31.22 -5.39 2.43
N ALA A 79 -30.63 -4.49 1.64
CA ALA A 79 -30.51 -3.09 2.00
C ALA A 79 -31.82 -2.31 1.86
N ASN A 80 -32.06 -1.40 2.80
CA ASN A 80 -33.15 -0.43 2.73
C ASN A 80 -32.73 0.85 1.96
N THR A 81 -33.70 1.73 1.70
CA THR A 81 -33.49 2.97 0.94
C THR A 81 -32.43 3.89 1.58
N ALA A 82 -32.39 3.97 2.91
CA ALA A 82 -31.41 4.79 3.63
C ALA A 82 -29.98 4.22 3.56
N GLN A 83 -29.84 2.89 3.52
CA GLN A 83 -28.56 2.21 3.31
C GLN A 83 -28.07 2.40 1.88
N MET A 84 -28.96 2.41 0.88
CA MET A 84 -28.60 2.72 -0.51
C MET A 84 -28.12 4.17 -0.67
N GLU A 85 -28.76 5.13 0.00
CA GLU A 85 -28.32 6.53 0.02
C GLU A 85 -26.96 6.68 0.69
N SER A 86 -26.76 6.02 1.84
CA SER A 86 -25.47 6.01 2.55
C SER A 86 -24.36 5.36 1.71
N TYR A 87 -24.66 4.30 0.97
CA TYR A 87 -23.71 3.67 0.04
C TYR A 87 -23.34 4.61 -1.12
N SER A 88 -24.33 5.29 -1.69
CA SER A 88 -24.12 6.28 -2.76
C SER A 88 -23.24 7.43 -2.29
N GLN A 89 -23.47 7.93 -1.07
CA GLN A 89 -22.63 8.97 -0.47
C GLN A 89 -21.18 8.50 -0.28
N LEU A 90 -20.98 7.25 0.17
CA LEU A 90 -19.63 6.70 0.30
C LEU A 90 -18.88 6.58 -1.02
N LEU A 91 -19.58 6.24 -2.10
CA LEU A 91 -18.99 6.21 -3.45
C LEU A 91 -18.60 7.62 -3.92
N ALA A 92 -19.41 8.63 -3.61
CA ALA A 92 -19.10 10.04 -3.90
C ALA A 92 -17.87 10.50 -3.11
N ASP A 93 -17.85 10.29 -1.79
CA ASP A 93 -16.71 10.65 -0.94
C ASP A 93 -15.41 9.96 -1.39
N TYR A 94 -15.51 8.70 -1.83
CA TYR A 94 -14.38 7.95 -2.35
C TYR A 94 -13.87 8.52 -3.69
N ALA A 95 -14.77 8.94 -4.57
CA ALA A 95 -14.44 9.61 -5.82
C ALA A 95 -13.74 10.95 -5.58
N ASP A 96 -14.28 11.76 -4.67
CA ASP A 96 -13.79 13.11 -4.33
C ASP A 96 -12.38 13.08 -3.72
N LEU A 97 -12.09 12.07 -2.90
CA LEU A 97 -10.74 11.83 -2.39
C LEU A 97 -9.79 11.23 -3.42
N GLY A 98 -10.24 11.00 -4.65
CA GLY A 98 -9.40 10.52 -5.76
C GLY A 98 -9.17 9.00 -5.74
N GLY A 99 -10.04 8.23 -5.10
CA GLY A 99 -9.90 6.77 -5.00
C GLY A 99 -9.77 6.07 -6.36
N TYR A 100 -10.62 6.40 -7.33
CA TYR A 100 -10.55 5.83 -8.69
C TYR A 100 -9.27 6.20 -9.43
N ARG A 101 -8.79 7.44 -9.26
CA ARG A 101 -7.51 7.87 -9.83
C ARG A 101 -6.37 7.05 -9.25
N MET A 102 -6.40 6.82 -7.94
CA MET A 102 -5.41 6.00 -7.26
C MET A 102 -5.44 4.54 -7.75
N GLU A 103 -6.62 3.95 -7.95
CA GLU A 103 -6.73 2.61 -8.55
C GLU A 103 -6.15 2.54 -9.96
N ALA A 104 -6.40 3.55 -10.78
CA ALA A 104 -5.83 3.63 -12.12
C ALA A 104 -4.30 3.75 -12.10
N GLU A 105 -3.75 4.62 -11.24
CA GLU A 105 -2.30 4.79 -11.05
C GLU A 105 -1.65 3.50 -10.52
N MET A 106 -2.28 2.82 -9.57
CA MET A 106 -1.83 1.53 -9.06
C MET A 106 -1.88 0.45 -10.14
N SER A 107 -2.92 0.41 -10.96
CA SER A 107 -3.01 -0.55 -12.08
C SER A 107 -1.93 -0.34 -13.10
N LYS A 108 -1.63 0.92 -13.45
CA LYS A 108 -0.53 1.25 -14.35
C LYS A 108 0.81 0.81 -13.77
N SER A 109 1.11 1.19 -12.53
CA SER A 109 2.34 0.81 -11.84
C SER A 109 2.50 -0.71 -11.70
N THR A 110 1.42 -1.42 -11.37
CA THR A 110 1.42 -2.90 -11.27
C THR A 110 1.65 -3.55 -12.63
N GLN A 111 1.06 -3.00 -13.70
CA GLN A 111 1.29 -3.49 -15.06
C GLN A 111 2.75 -3.28 -15.50
N ASP A 112 3.32 -2.11 -15.20
CA ASP A 112 4.69 -1.75 -15.57
C ASP A 112 5.73 -2.61 -14.82
N VAL A 113 5.48 -2.94 -13.54
CA VAL A 113 6.43 -3.67 -12.69
C VAL A 113 6.23 -5.18 -12.73
N LEU A 114 4.98 -5.65 -12.71
CA LEU A 114 4.63 -7.07 -12.56
C LEU A 114 4.04 -7.69 -13.83
N GLY A 115 3.77 -6.90 -14.87
CA GLY A 115 3.18 -7.39 -16.12
C GLY A 115 1.71 -7.81 -16.01
N SER A 116 1.06 -7.56 -14.87
CA SER A 116 -0.31 -7.96 -14.57
C SER A 116 -1.16 -6.78 -14.12
N SER A 117 -2.47 -6.80 -14.42
CA SER A 117 -3.39 -5.76 -13.99
C SER A 117 -3.65 -5.81 -12.48
N TYR A 118 -3.95 -4.65 -11.89
CA TYR A 118 -4.33 -4.53 -10.47
C TYR A 118 -5.53 -5.41 -10.10
N GLN A 119 -6.50 -5.55 -11.02
CA GLN A 119 -7.69 -6.40 -10.80
C GLN A 119 -7.31 -7.89 -10.70
N ALA A 120 -6.28 -8.34 -11.42
CA ALA A 120 -5.78 -9.72 -11.30
C ALA A 120 -4.99 -9.94 -9.99
N SER A 121 -4.23 -8.94 -9.52
CA SER A 121 -3.51 -8.99 -8.25
C SER A 121 -4.41 -8.76 -7.01
N ARG A 122 -5.64 -8.26 -7.22
CA ARG A 122 -6.74 -8.20 -6.25
C ARG A 122 -7.24 -9.60 -5.83
N ILE A 123 -7.05 -10.61 -6.67
CA ILE A 123 -7.55 -12.00 -6.49
C ILE A 123 -6.39 -12.97 -6.17
N SER A 124 -5.15 -12.59 -6.49
CA SER A 124 -3.98 -13.44 -6.29
C SER A 124 -3.44 -13.31 -4.85
N ASN A 125 -3.64 -14.36 -4.05
CA ASN A 125 -2.94 -14.58 -2.78
C ASN A 125 -1.42 -14.35 -2.95
N TRP A 126 -0.74 -13.87 -1.89
CA TRP A 126 0.72 -13.67 -1.83
C TRP A 126 1.58 -14.84 -2.38
N THR A 127 1.03 -16.06 -2.43
CA THR A 127 1.64 -17.24 -3.03
C THR A 127 1.73 -17.17 -4.57
N ALA A 128 0.75 -16.58 -5.26
CA ALA A 128 0.76 -16.49 -6.72
C ALA A 128 1.77 -15.45 -7.24
N CYS A 129 2.05 -14.37 -6.49
CA CYS A 129 3.07 -13.40 -6.88
C CYS A 129 4.51 -13.98 -6.86
N ARG A 130 4.77 -15.02 -6.05
CA ARG A 130 6.03 -15.78 -6.06
C ARG A 130 6.21 -16.66 -7.30
N ALA A 131 5.12 -17.05 -7.96
CA ALA A 131 5.18 -17.82 -9.20
C ALA A 131 5.46 -16.91 -10.41
N ALA A 132 4.95 -15.67 -10.41
CA ALA A 132 5.18 -14.71 -11.47
C ALA A 132 6.64 -14.22 -11.55
N SER A 133 7.34 -14.08 -10.42
CA SER A 133 8.73 -13.62 -10.40
C SER A 133 9.76 -14.61 -10.98
N ARG A 134 9.38 -15.88 -11.22
CA ARG A 134 10.25 -16.84 -11.92
C ARG A 134 10.24 -16.68 -13.44
N LYS A 135 9.29 -15.93 -14.02
CA LYS A 135 9.23 -15.72 -15.48
C LYS A 135 10.11 -14.56 -15.99
N CYS A 136 10.67 -13.73 -15.12
CA CYS A 136 11.59 -12.63 -15.51
C CYS A 136 13.08 -12.98 -15.36
N CYS A 137 13.43 -14.24 -15.13
CA CYS A 137 14.81 -14.73 -15.20
C CYS A 137 14.99 -15.61 -16.44
N CYS A 138 14.87 -15.01 -17.63
CA CYS A 138 15.49 -15.43 -18.88
C CYS A 138 15.72 -14.16 -19.70
#